data_AF-A0A453FAN9-F1
#
_entry.id   AF-A0A453FAN9-F1
#
_cell.length_a   1.000
_cell.length_b   1.000
_cell.length_c   1.000
_cell.angle_alpha   90.00
_cell.angle_beta   90.00
_cell.angle_gamma   90.00
#
_symmetry.space_group_name_H-M   'P 1'
#
loop_
_entity.id
_entity.type
_entity.pdbx_description
1 polymer ?
#
loop_
_entity_poly.entity_id
_entity_poly.type
_entity_poly.pdbx_seq_one_letter_code
_entity_poly.pdbx_strand_id
1 'polypeptide(L)'
;MLPSPATQVHTISVLPSHSPSPAPQFAFSNLTTASKSSGGKGDQQGTPRFDVVRDDLLHPLANGNKARKLDALLPLLRRRGATDVITCGGCQSAHAAAVGEIWIHVNLLF
;
A
#
# COMPACT_ATOMS: atom_id res chain seq x y z
N MET A 1 -12.05 0.13 -10.22
CA MET A 1 -12.50 0.79 -8.98
C MET A 1 -11.86 0.07 -7.82
N LEU A 2 -11.54 0.78 -6.74
CA LEU A 2 -10.96 0.16 -5.55
C LEU A 2 -11.93 -0.88 -4.97
N PRO A 3 -11.51 -2.14 -4.76
CA PRO A 3 -12.39 -3.19 -4.26
C PRO A 3 -12.83 -2.97 -2.81
N SER A 4 -12.00 -2.28 -2.01
CA SER A 4 -12.34 -1.81 -0.66
C SER A 4 -11.63 -0.49 -0.39
N PRO A 5 -12.27 0.51 0.23
CA PRO A 5 -11.65 1.79 0.55
C PRO A 5 -10.76 1.73 1.79
N ALA A 6 -10.85 0.67 2.59
CA ALA A 6 -10.13 0.55 3.86
C ALA A 6 -8.66 0.13 3.65
N THR A 7 -7.73 0.96 4.09
CA THR A 7 -6.31 0.61 4.11
C THR A 7 -5.98 -0.23 5.34
N GLN A 8 -5.19 -1.27 5.13
CA GLN A 8 -4.70 -2.12 6.21
C GLN A 8 -3.61 -1.39 7.01
N VAL A 9 -3.63 -1.50 8.33
CA VAL A 9 -2.55 -1.03 9.20
C VAL A 9 -1.74 -2.22 9.66
N HIS A 10 -0.43 -2.20 9.42
CA HIS A 10 0.49 -3.27 9.78
C HIS A 10 1.43 -2.83 10.91
N THR A 11 1.40 -3.54 12.04
CA THR A 11 2.39 -3.36 13.11
C THR A 11 3.66 -4.14 12.78
N ILE A 12 4.78 -3.44 12.74
CA ILE A 12 6.10 -4.00 12.46
C ILE A 12 6.92 -4.04 13.75
N SER A 13 7.46 -5.22 14.07
CA SER A 13 8.46 -5.37 15.13
C SER A 13 9.86 -5.27 14.55
N VAL A 14 10.75 -4.61 15.29
CA VAL A 14 12.18 -4.52 15.00
C VAL A 14 12.92 -5.44 15.95
N LEU A 15 13.55 -6.49 15.40
CA LEU A 15 14.35 -7.44 16.16
C LEU A 15 15.84 -7.12 15.97
N PRO A 16 16.64 -7.06 17.05
CA PRO A 16 18.07 -7.00 16.94
C PRO A 16 18.60 -8.32 16.35
N SER A 17 19.42 -8.26 15.31
CA SER A 17 20.13 -9.43 14.79
C SER A 17 21.44 -9.60 15.57
N HIS A 18 21.58 -10.73 16.26
CA HIS A 18 22.81 -11.09 16.98
C HIS A 18 23.85 -11.75 16.05
N SER A 19 24.06 -11.21 14.85
CA SER A 19 25.11 -11.69 13.96
C SER A 19 26.45 -11.00 14.30
N PRO A 20 27.60 -11.70 14.22
CA PRO A 20 28.92 -11.12 14.52
C PRO A 20 29.43 -10.14 13.43
N SER A 21 28.53 -9.46 12.72
CA SER A 21 28.90 -8.52 11.65
C SER A 21 29.20 -7.12 12.22
N PRO A 22 30.14 -6.36 11.62
CA PRO A 22 30.50 -5.02 12.11
C PRO A 22 29.40 -3.95 11.95
N ALA A 23 28.29 -4.27 11.26
CA ALA A 23 27.16 -3.36 11.10
C ALA A 23 25.95 -3.83 11.94
N PRO A 24 25.21 -2.92 12.60
CA PRO A 24 23.97 -3.27 13.27
C PRO A 24 22.97 -3.80 12.23
N GLN A 25 22.62 -5.07 12.35
CA GLN A 25 21.59 -5.69 11.52
C GLN A 25 20.26 -5.66 12.27
N PHE A 26 19.25 -5.08 11.64
CA PHE A 26 17.87 -5.11 12.12
C PHE A 26 17.06 -6.07 11.27
N ALA A 27 16.24 -6.90 11.89
CA ALA A 27 15.23 -7.69 11.22
C ALA A 27 13.85 -7.08 11.47
N PHE A 28 13.03 -7.00 10.43
CA PHE A 28 11.66 -6.51 10.52
C PHE A 28 10.71 -7.70 10.40
N SER A 29 9.75 -7.80 11.33
CA SER A 29 8.70 -8.84 11.30
C SER A 29 7.34 -8.19 11.31
N ASN A 30 6.49 -8.57 10.35
CA ASN A 30 5.11 -8.11 10.28
C ASN A 30 4.24 -8.95 11.22
N LEU A 31 3.67 -8.30 12.24
CA LEU A 31 2.86 -8.97 13.26
C LEU A 31 1.40 -9.15 12.84
N THR A 32 0.94 -8.50 11.76
CA THR A 32 -0.50 -8.51 11.42
C THR A 32 -1.03 -9.83 10.88
N THR A 33 -0.14 -10.73 10.48
CA THR A 33 -0.50 -12.09 10.04
C THR A 33 -0.28 -13.16 11.11
N ALA A 34 0.24 -12.82 12.30
CA ALA A 34 0.61 -13.82 13.31
C ALA A 34 -0.08 -13.59 14.67
N SER A 35 -1.09 -14.44 14.89
CA SER A 35 -1.64 -14.89 16.17
C SER A 35 -2.86 -14.15 16.74
N LYS A 36 -4.04 -14.71 16.41
CA LYS A 36 -5.02 -15.07 17.44
C LYS A 36 -4.43 -16.19 18.33
N SER A 37 -3.29 -15.97 18.99
CA SER A 37 -2.87 -16.88 20.06
C SER A 37 -3.48 -16.38 21.36
N SER A 38 -4.33 -17.23 21.90
CA SER A 38 -4.89 -17.18 23.23
C SER A 38 -3.86 -16.78 24.28
N GLY A 39 -4.15 -15.71 25.03
CA GLY A 39 -3.93 -15.68 26.48
C GLY A 39 -2.54 -15.99 27.02
N GLY A 40 -1.47 -15.44 26.46
CA GLY A 40 -0.14 -15.48 27.07
C GLY A 40 0.24 -14.12 27.67
N LYS A 41 0.19 -13.99 28.99
CA LYS A 41 0.86 -12.90 29.73
C LYS A 41 2.34 -12.90 29.37
N GLY A 42 2.75 -11.95 28.54
CA GLY A 42 4.13 -11.81 28.09
C GLY A 42 4.25 -10.57 27.23
N ASP A 43 3.95 -9.42 27.82
CA ASP A 43 4.33 -8.13 27.25
C ASP A 43 5.86 -8.16 27.10
N GLN A 44 6.37 -8.41 25.89
CA GLN A 44 7.79 -8.33 25.58
C GLN A 44 8.20 -6.84 25.56
N GLN A 45 8.22 -6.25 26.76
CA GLN A 45 8.36 -4.83 27.12
C GLN A 45 9.63 -4.13 26.62
N GLY A 46 10.31 -4.63 25.58
CA GLY A 46 11.58 -4.07 25.10
C GLY A 46 11.84 -4.17 23.60
N THR A 47 10.93 -4.74 22.80
CA THR A 47 11.11 -4.79 21.33
C THR A 47 10.50 -3.54 20.66
N PRO A 48 11.28 -2.72 19.92
CA PRO A 48 10.74 -1.54 19.25
C PRO A 48 9.70 -1.94 18.21
N ARG A 49 8.57 -1.23 18.18
CA ARG A 49 7.47 -1.44 17.24
C ARG A 49 6.98 -0.13 16.66
N PHE A 50 6.47 -0.19 15.43
CA PHE A 50 5.79 0.94 14.79
C PHE A 50 4.68 0.43 13.86
N ASP A 51 3.69 1.28 13.65
CA ASP A 51 2.58 0.97 12.75
C ASP A 51 2.80 1.60 11.37
N VAL A 52 2.39 0.87 10.33
CA VAL A 52 2.48 1.28 8.93
C VAL A 52 1.11 1.18 8.29
N VAL A 53 0.62 2.30 7.78
CA VAL A 53 -0.59 2.32 6.94
C VAL A 53 -0.20 1.81 5.54
N ARG A 54 -0.60 0.58 5.20
CA ARG A 54 -0.19 -0.15 4.00
C ARG A 54 -1.01 0.18 2.79
N ASP A 55 -0.86 1.43 2.37
CA ASP A 55 -1.63 1.92 1.25
C ASP A 55 -1.23 1.36 -0.10
N ASP A 56 0.03 0.96 -0.21
CA ASP A 56 0.57 0.22 -1.33
C ASP A 56 -0.23 -1.06 -1.65
N LEU A 57 -0.90 -1.66 -0.67
CA LEU A 57 -1.69 -2.89 -0.83
C LEU A 57 -3.12 -2.64 -1.34
N LEU A 58 -3.52 -1.38 -1.54
CA LEU A 58 -4.91 -1.02 -1.85
C LEU A 58 -5.32 -1.36 -3.29
N HIS A 59 -4.37 -1.35 -4.23
CA HIS A 59 -4.64 -1.68 -5.63
C HIS A 59 -3.48 -2.49 -6.23
N PRO A 60 -3.75 -3.60 -6.94
CA PRO A 60 -2.72 -4.57 -7.33
C PRO A 60 -1.62 -4.00 -8.23
N LEU A 61 -1.94 -2.99 -9.04
CA LEU A 61 -1.03 -2.42 -10.05
C LEU A 61 -0.75 -0.93 -9.83
N ALA A 62 -1.50 -0.27 -8.97
CA ALA A 62 -1.41 1.18 -8.78
C ALA A 62 -1.16 1.46 -7.30
N ASN A 63 -0.17 2.29 -6.99
CA ASN A 63 0.08 2.67 -5.61
C ASN A 63 -1.19 3.31 -5.01
N GLY A 64 -1.63 2.85 -3.83
CA GLY A 64 -2.95 3.18 -3.27
C GLY A 64 -3.24 4.68 -3.16
N ASN A 65 -2.21 5.50 -2.90
CA ASN A 65 -2.41 6.93 -2.73
C ASN A 65 -2.86 7.60 -4.03
N LYS A 66 -2.42 7.07 -5.18
CA LYS A 66 -2.86 7.53 -6.50
C LYS A 66 -4.16 6.85 -6.89
N ALA A 67 -4.29 5.56 -6.61
CA ALA A 67 -5.51 4.80 -6.89
C ALA A 67 -6.73 5.44 -6.21
N ARG A 68 -6.64 5.84 -4.93
CA ARG A 68 -7.72 6.57 -4.23
C ARG A 68 -8.15 7.86 -4.91
N LYS A 69 -7.19 8.67 -5.34
CA LYS A 69 -7.48 9.96 -6.00
C LYS A 69 -8.19 9.72 -7.34
N LEU A 70 -7.74 8.70 -8.06
CA LEU A 70 -8.27 8.36 -9.38
C LEU A 70 -9.61 7.64 -9.30
N ASP A 71 -9.88 6.92 -8.21
CA ASP A 71 -11.17 6.29 -7.94
C ASP A 71 -12.30 7.33 -7.87
N ALA A 72 -12.02 8.53 -7.35
CA ALA A 72 -12.97 9.64 -7.38
C ALA A 72 -13.02 10.37 -8.74
N LEU A 73 -11.85 10.58 -9.38
CA LEU A 73 -11.73 11.45 -10.55
C LEU A 73 -12.13 10.78 -11.87
N LEU A 74 -11.66 9.56 -12.13
CA LEU A 74 -11.83 8.90 -13.43
C LEU A 74 -13.29 8.58 -13.76
N PRO A 75 -14.15 8.14 -12.81
CA PRO A 75 -15.57 7.99 -13.07
C PRO A 75 -16.25 9.29 -13.48
N LEU A 76 -15.83 10.43 -12.92
CA LEU A 76 -16.36 11.74 -13.28
C LEU A 76 -15.95 12.13 -14.71
N LEU A 77 -14.70 11.88 -15.11
CA LEU A 77 -14.25 12.12 -16.48
C LEU A 77 -14.99 11.24 -17.47
N ARG A 78 -15.17 9.94 -17.17
CA ARG A 78 -15.95 9.02 -18.00
C ARG A 78 -17.41 9.49 -18.16
N ARG A 79 -18.07 9.92 -17.07
CA ARG A 79 -19.43 10.47 -17.13
C ARG A 79 -19.55 11.75 -17.96
N ARG A 80 -18.47 12.52 -18.08
CA ARG A 80 -18.41 13.73 -18.93
C ARG A 80 -18.07 13.42 -20.39
N GLY A 81 -17.94 12.14 -20.76
CA GLY A 81 -17.62 11.72 -22.13
C GLY A 81 -16.16 11.92 -22.51
N ALA A 82 -15.26 12.00 -21.53
CA ALA A 82 -13.82 12.05 -21.83
C ALA A 82 -13.37 10.76 -22.52
N THR A 83 -12.67 10.89 -23.63
CA THR A 83 -12.09 9.78 -24.41
C THR A 83 -10.61 9.55 -24.09
N ASP A 84 -9.93 10.60 -23.65
CA ASP A 84 -8.50 10.62 -23.43
C ASP A 84 -8.19 11.30 -22.09
N VAL A 85 -7.18 10.77 -21.39
CA VAL A 85 -6.65 11.37 -20.16
C VAL A 85 -5.18 11.69 -20.36
N ILE A 86 -4.86 12.97 -20.24
CA ILE A 86 -3.48 13.47 -20.28
C ILE A 86 -3.02 13.70 -18.84
N THR A 87 -1.87 13.12 -18.49
CA THR A 87 -1.18 13.37 -17.22
C THR A 87 0.34 13.43 -17.46
N CYS A 88 1.10 13.84 -16.45
CA CYS A 88 2.55 13.95 -16.54
C CYS A 88 3.26 13.50 -15.25
N GLY A 89 4.57 13.32 -15.35
CA GLY A 89 5.47 12.99 -14.25
C GLY A 89 6.87 12.65 -14.75
N GLY A 90 7.78 12.33 -13.83
CA GLY A 90 9.11 11.81 -14.19
C GLY A 90 9.06 10.40 -14.78
N CYS A 91 10.20 9.89 -15.26
CA CYS A 91 10.30 8.60 -15.95
C CYS A 91 9.75 7.41 -15.14
N GLN A 92 9.82 7.45 -13.81
CA GLN A 92 9.31 6.41 -12.90
C GLN A 92 8.08 6.89 -12.12
N SER A 93 7.24 7.73 -12.74
CA SER A 93 6.07 8.30 -12.08
C SER A 93 5.03 7.23 -11.76
N ALA A 94 4.92 6.88 -10.48
CA ALA A 94 3.83 6.05 -9.97
C ALA A 94 2.45 6.66 -10.24
N HIS A 95 2.36 7.98 -10.42
CA HIS A 95 1.10 8.64 -10.81
C HIS A 95 0.75 8.37 -12.27
N ALA A 96 1.69 8.56 -13.19
CA ALA A 96 1.46 8.35 -14.62
C ALA A 96 1.11 6.88 -14.89
N ALA A 97 1.84 5.95 -14.25
CA ALA A 97 1.53 4.53 -14.30
C ALA A 97 0.10 4.23 -13.77
N ALA A 98 -0.27 4.77 -12.60
CA ALA A 98 -1.60 4.57 -12.03
C ALA A 98 -2.74 5.13 -12.91
N VAL A 99 -2.53 6.28 -13.57
CA VAL A 99 -3.52 6.85 -14.50
C VAL A 99 -3.70 5.93 -15.69
N GLY A 100 -2.61 5.46 -16.32
CA GLY A 100 -2.68 4.55 -17.46
C GLY A 100 -3.42 3.25 -17.12
N GLU A 101 -2.99 2.56 -16.05
CA GLU A 101 -3.58 1.30 -15.61
C GLU A 101 -5.07 1.44 -15.28
N ILE A 102 -5.45 2.44 -14.50
CA ILE A 102 -6.84 2.61 -14.08
C ILE A 102 -7.71 3.10 -15.25
N TRP A 103 -7.19 3.97 -16.13
CA TRP A 103 -7.91 4.43 -17.33
C TRP A 103 -8.26 3.25 -18.25
N ILE A 104 -7.28 2.39 -18.55
CA ILE A 104 -7.46 1.15 -19.30
C ILE A 104 -8.58 0.32 -18.65
N HIS A 105 -8.49 0.10 -17.33
CA HIS A 105 -9.45 -0.72 -16.61
C HIS A 105 -10.88 -0.14 -16.62
N VAL A 106 -11.05 1.18 -16.55
CA VAL A 106 -12.39 1.81 -16.58
C VAL A 106 -12.97 1.98 -17.99
N ASN A 107 -12.15 1.94 -19.05
CA ASN A 107 -12.58 2.18 -20.42
C ASN A 107 -12.77 0.89 -21.23
N LEU A 108 -11.99 -0.17 -20.96
CA LEU A 108 -12.02 -1.42 -21.74
C LEU A 108 -12.90 -2.54 -21.17
N LEU A 109 -13.33 -2.47 -19.91
CA LEU A 109 -14.04 -3.57 -19.24
C LEU A 109 -15.57 -3.41 -19.13
N PHE A 110 -16.17 -2.32 -19.66
CA PHE A 110 -17.63 -2.12 -19.67
C PHE A 110 -18.10 -1.27 -20.86
#